data_AF-A0AAD8RGP9-F1
#
_entry.id   AF-A0AAD8RGP9-F1
#
_cell.length_a   1.000
_cell.length_b   1.000
_cell.length_c   1.000
_cell.angle_alpha   90.00
_cell.angle_beta   90.00
_cell.angle_gamma   90.00
#
_symmetry.space_group_name_H-M   'P 1'
#
loop_
_entity.id
_entity.type
_entity.pdbx_description
1 polymer ?
#
loop_
_entity_poly.entity_id
_entity_poly.type
_entity_poly.pdbx_seq_one_letter_code
_entity_poly.pdbx_strand_id
1 'polypeptide(L)'
;MLSQNTTYMAYMVFMLGDRFYGLDFPFQEASFSVAGRESRRQVCLQGYVEDGDAADDPPRKHILQGYQSRRDTIPPVDDVQFPRKKTHGWMEVELGEFHTEEGDGEISISLIQPAHGKSGLIVWGIELRSKQQMPAGQK
;
A
#
# COMPACT_ATOMS: atom_id res chain seq x y z
N MET A 1 -18.28 -7.12 -12.21
CA MET A 1 -17.83 -8.27 -11.40
C MET A 1 -16.38 -8.56 -11.74
N LEU A 2 -15.58 -9.02 -10.77
CA LEU A 2 -14.21 -9.46 -11.02
C LEU A 2 -14.21 -10.82 -11.72
N SER A 3 -13.14 -11.14 -12.44
CA SER A 3 -12.95 -12.45 -13.04
C SER A 3 -12.78 -13.49 -11.95
N GLN A 4 -13.41 -14.66 -12.10
CA GLN A 4 -13.29 -15.77 -11.16
C GLN A 4 -11.92 -16.46 -11.28
N ASN A 5 -11.58 -17.27 -10.27
CA ASN A 5 -10.33 -18.04 -10.19
C ASN A 5 -9.07 -17.20 -10.47
N THR A 6 -9.10 -15.92 -10.10
CA THR A 6 -8.07 -14.94 -10.38
C THR A 6 -7.56 -14.34 -9.07
N THR A 7 -6.23 -14.26 -8.94
CA THR A 7 -5.63 -13.54 -7.82
C THR A 7 -5.57 -12.06 -8.15
N TYR A 8 -6.13 -11.22 -7.28
CA TYR A 8 -6.08 -9.78 -7.37
C TYR A 8 -5.20 -9.19 -6.28
N MET A 9 -4.48 -8.13 -6.62
CA MET A 9 -3.82 -7.24 -5.67
C MET A 9 -4.60 -5.94 -5.59
N ALA A 10 -4.79 -5.46 -4.37
CA ALA A 10 -5.41 -4.17 -4.09
C ALA A 10 -4.33 -3.12 -3.79
N TYR A 11 -4.37 -2.02 -4.55
CA TYR A 11 -3.49 -0.89 -4.36
C TYR A 11 -4.29 0.36 -4.01
N MET A 12 -3.85 1.12 -3.02
CA MET A 12 -4.31 2.50 -2.87
C MET A 12 -3.42 3.41 -3.69
N VAL A 13 -4.02 4.23 -4.56
CA VAL A 13 -3.30 5.27 -5.30
C VAL A 13 -3.59 6.62 -4.68
N PHE A 14 -2.53 7.33 -4.30
CA PHE A 14 -2.63 8.57 -3.55
C PHE A 14 -1.44 9.49 -3.82
N MET A 15 -1.55 10.74 -3.40
CA MET A 15 -0.44 11.69 -3.35
C MET A 15 -0.50 12.46 -2.03
N LEU A 16 0.60 13.15 -1.69
CA LEU A 16 0.64 14.07 -0.56
C LEU A 16 0.59 15.50 -1.08
N GLY A 17 -0.37 16.29 -0.59
CA GLY A 17 -0.46 17.72 -0.89
C GLY A 17 0.59 18.53 -0.13
N ASP A 18 0.82 19.78 -0.54
CA ASP A 18 1.92 20.63 -0.05
C ASP A 18 2.07 20.75 1.48
N ARG A 19 0.96 20.58 2.21
CA ARG A 19 0.94 20.59 3.68
C ARG A 19 0.44 19.25 4.23
N PHE A 20 1.32 18.25 4.23
CA PHE A 20 1.07 16.97 4.87
C PHE A 20 1.76 16.84 6.24
N TYR A 21 1.12 16.11 7.15
CA TYR A 21 1.70 15.71 8.44
C TYR A 21 0.91 14.54 9.06
N GLY A 22 1.55 13.80 9.97
CA GLY A 22 0.92 12.76 10.77
C GLY A 22 0.70 11.44 10.02
N LEU A 23 1.44 11.20 8.94
CA LEU A 23 1.32 10.03 8.06
C LEU A 23 2.55 9.10 8.12
N ASP A 24 3.57 9.46 8.91
CA ASP A 24 4.84 8.75 9.09
C ASP A 24 4.82 7.78 10.28
N PHE A 25 4.31 8.22 11.43
CA PHE A 25 4.15 7.38 12.63
C PHE A 25 3.06 7.95 13.56
N PRO A 26 2.29 7.11 14.27
CA PRO A 26 2.19 5.66 14.11
C PRO A 26 1.68 5.23 12.73
N PHE A 27 2.14 4.05 12.29
CA PHE A 27 1.79 3.51 10.98
C PHE A 27 0.29 3.24 10.87
N GLN A 28 -0.19 3.21 9.63
CA GLN A 28 -1.57 2.90 9.31
C GLN A 28 -1.74 1.39 9.21
N GLU A 29 -2.87 0.85 9.64
CA GLU A 29 -3.19 -0.56 9.48
C GLU A 29 -4.10 -0.71 8.27
N ALA A 30 -3.61 -1.37 7.22
CA ALA A 30 -4.47 -1.86 6.17
C ALA A 30 -5.02 -3.21 6.59
N SER A 31 -6.34 -3.36 6.54
CA SER A 31 -6.99 -4.66 6.66
C SER A 31 -7.74 -4.99 5.37
N PHE A 32 -7.75 -6.27 5.07
CA PHE A 32 -8.34 -6.80 3.87
C PHE A 32 -9.09 -8.09 4.25
N SER A 33 -10.38 -8.18 3.92
CA SER A 33 -11.17 -9.39 4.20
C SER A 33 -11.97 -9.88 3.00
N VAL A 34 -11.92 -11.20 2.78
CA VAL A 34 -12.66 -11.93 1.74
C VAL A 34 -13.14 -13.25 2.31
N ALA A 35 -14.44 -13.52 2.18
CA ALA A 35 -15.07 -14.79 2.60
C ALA A 35 -14.66 -15.25 4.03
N GLY A 36 -14.54 -14.30 4.97
CA GLY A 36 -14.16 -14.56 6.37
C GLY A 36 -12.67 -14.75 6.63
N ARG A 37 -11.80 -14.70 5.60
CA ARG A 37 -10.34 -14.62 5.77
C ARG A 37 -9.95 -13.15 5.86
N GLU A 38 -9.27 -12.77 6.94
CA GLU A 38 -8.75 -11.41 7.15
C GLU A 38 -7.21 -11.41 7.09
N SER A 39 -6.65 -10.41 6.42
CA SER A 39 -5.22 -10.09 6.45
C SER A 39 -5.05 -8.66 6.94
N ARG A 40 -3.97 -8.41 7.70
CA ARG A 40 -3.60 -7.09 8.19
C ARG A 40 -2.13 -6.83 7.92
N ARG A 41 -1.80 -5.57 7.68
CA ARG A 41 -0.42 -5.11 7.48
C ARG A 41 -0.26 -3.65 7.89
N GLN A 42 0.95 -3.29 8.28
CA GLN A 42 1.31 -1.91 8.58
C GLN A 42 1.75 -1.19 7.31
N VAL A 43 1.33 0.06 7.16
CA VAL A 43 1.56 0.91 5.99
C VAL A 43 2.07 2.28 6.46
N CYS A 44 3.14 2.78 5.84
CA CYS A 44 3.63 4.14 6.06
C CYS A 44 3.31 5.01 4.84
N LEU A 45 2.35 5.92 4.96
CA LEU A 45 1.94 6.78 3.83
C LEU A 45 2.86 7.98 3.59
N GLN A 46 3.70 8.35 4.55
CA GLN A 46 4.64 9.47 4.45
C GLN A 46 6.06 9.04 4.07
N GLY A 47 6.15 8.04 3.21
CA GLY A 47 7.42 7.59 2.66
C GLY A 47 7.21 6.86 1.35
N TYR A 48 8.30 6.47 0.72
CA TYR A 48 8.27 5.62 -0.44
C TYR A 48 9.52 4.75 -0.52
N VAL A 49 9.43 3.67 -1.29
CA VAL A 49 10.57 2.86 -1.70
C VAL A 49 10.98 3.26 -3.12
N GLU A 50 12.28 3.47 -3.30
CA GLU A 50 12.92 3.52 -4.61
C GLU A 50 13.60 2.17 -4.86
N ASP A 51 13.36 1.61 -6.04
CA ASP A 51 14.07 0.42 -6.50
C ASP A 51 15.52 0.82 -6.81
N GLY A 52 16.47 -0.07 -6.47
CA GLY A 52 17.89 0.18 -6.74
C GLY A 52 18.18 0.22 -8.24
N ASP A 53 19.17 1.03 -8.64
CA ASP A 53 19.55 1.19 -10.05
C ASP A 53 20.19 -0.07 -10.66
N ALA A 54 20.72 -0.95 -9.81
CA ALA A 54 21.38 -2.20 -10.19
C ALA A 54 20.65 -3.41 -9.57
N ALA A 55 20.75 -4.58 -10.22
CA ALA A 55 20.11 -5.81 -9.76
C ALA A 55 20.52 -6.22 -8.32
N ASP A 56 21.72 -5.82 -7.90
CA ASP A 56 22.26 -6.10 -6.57
C ASP A 56 22.11 -4.92 -5.58
N ASP A 57 21.54 -3.77 -5.99
CA ASP A 57 21.32 -2.62 -5.10
C ASP A 57 19.97 -2.80 -4.38
N PRO A 58 19.95 -2.91 -3.04
CA PRO A 58 18.71 -3.13 -2.31
C PRO A 58 17.78 -1.92 -2.39
N PRO A 59 16.45 -2.12 -2.39
CA PRO A 59 15.49 -1.02 -2.38
C PRO A 59 15.67 -0.11 -1.17
N ARG A 60 15.58 1.21 -1.38
CA ARG A 60 15.81 2.22 -0.33
C ARG A 60 14.49 2.84 0.11
N LYS A 61 14.26 2.87 1.42
CA LYS A 61 13.09 3.50 2.04
C LYS A 61 13.40 4.97 2.33
N HIS A 62 12.60 5.87 1.78
CA HIS A 62 12.69 7.31 1.99
C HIS A 62 11.49 7.81 2.77
N ILE A 63 11.73 8.49 3.89
CA ILE A 63 10.68 9.19 4.64
C ILE A 63 10.61 10.62 4.15
N LEU A 64 9.40 11.06 3.79
CA LEU A 64 9.16 12.42 3.36
C LEU A 64 9.09 13.35 4.58
N GLN A 65 9.85 14.45 4.52
CA GLN A 65 9.84 15.46 5.58
C GLN A 65 8.54 16.27 5.51
N GLY A 66 7.65 16.05 6.49
CA GLY A 66 6.39 16.79 6.61
C GLY A 66 6.53 18.08 7.42
N TYR A 67 5.47 18.89 7.44
CA TYR A 67 5.44 20.21 8.10
C TYR A 67 5.71 20.15 9.62
N GLN A 68 5.48 18.99 10.24
CA GLN A 68 5.70 18.75 11.68
C GLN A 68 6.59 17.53 11.95
N SER A 69 7.40 17.06 10.98
CA SER A 69 8.19 15.84 11.15
C SER A 69 9.11 15.92 12.37
N ARG A 70 8.82 15.11 13.39
CA ARG A 70 9.76 14.78 14.47
C ARG A 70 10.63 13.65 13.95
N ARG A 71 11.92 13.92 13.68
CA ARG A 71 12.86 12.96 13.07
C ARG A 71 13.23 11.77 13.96
N ASP A 72 12.72 11.68 15.19
CA ASP A 72 13.37 10.86 16.22
C ASP A 72 12.77 9.46 16.46
N THR A 73 11.67 9.04 15.84
CA THR A 73 11.01 7.78 16.26
C THR A 73 10.22 7.05 15.17
N ILE A 74 10.79 6.80 13.99
CA ILE A 74 10.26 5.71 13.16
C ILE A 74 11.13 4.48 13.48
N PRO A 75 10.63 3.50 14.24
CA PRO A 75 11.40 2.30 14.49
C PRO A 75 11.75 1.62 13.16
N PRO A 76 12.96 1.05 13.03
CA PRO A 76 13.25 0.15 11.92
C PRO A 76 12.34 -1.06 12.10
N VAL A 77 11.25 -1.11 11.33
CA VAL A 77 10.34 -2.25 11.31
C VAL A 77 10.40 -2.84 9.91
N ASP A 78 10.86 -4.08 9.84
CA ASP A 78 11.07 -4.78 8.57
C ASP A 78 9.73 -5.05 7.85
N ASP A 79 8.63 -5.17 8.61
CA ASP A 79 7.29 -5.55 8.12
C ASP A 79 6.33 -4.36 7.90
N VAL A 80 6.86 -3.22 7.48
CA VAL A 80 6.04 -2.05 7.09
C VAL A 80 6.08 -1.87 5.59
N GLN A 81 4.90 -1.82 4.98
CA GLN A 81 4.73 -1.54 3.56
C GLN A 81 4.91 -0.05 3.29
N PHE A 82 5.78 0.24 2.33
CA PHE A 82 6.03 1.59 1.86
C PHE A 82 5.45 1.75 0.45
N PRO A 83 4.84 2.90 0.15
CA PRO A 83 4.41 3.25 -1.19
C PRO A 83 5.55 3.19 -2.20
N ARG A 84 5.23 2.95 -3.47
CA ARG A 84 6.13 3.15 -4.60
C ARG A 84 5.72 4.40 -5.35
N LYS A 85 6.71 5.16 -5.83
CA LYS A 85 6.46 6.32 -6.68
C LYS A 85 5.88 5.88 -8.03
N LYS A 86 4.91 6.65 -8.50
CA LYS A 86 4.40 6.64 -9.87
C LYS A 86 4.73 7.98 -10.54
N THR A 87 4.11 8.23 -11.68
CA THR A 87 4.25 9.48 -12.44
C THR A 87 3.58 10.65 -11.71
N HIS A 88 4.13 11.85 -11.87
CA HIS A 88 3.53 13.12 -11.40
C HIS A 88 3.28 13.21 -9.89
N GLY A 89 4.10 12.56 -9.06
CA GLY A 89 3.98 12.64 -7.60
C GLY A 89 2.90 11.76 -7.00
N TRP A 90 2.18 10.99 -7.82
CA TRP A 90 1.36 9.88 -7.35
C TRP A 90 2.24 8.77 -6.78
N MET A 91 1.69 8.08 -5.80
CA MET A 91 2.27 6.90 -5.18
C MET A 91 1.21 5.81 -5.10
N GLU A 92 1.66 4.57 -5.05
CA GLU A 92 0.79 3.43 -4.77
C GLU A 92 1.34 2.57 -3.66
N VAL A 93 0.44 2.06 -2.81
CA VAL A 93 0.81 1.11 -1.76
C VAL A 93 -0.12 -0.09 -1.78
N GLU A 94 0.45 -1.27 -1.60
CA GLU A 94 -0.29 -2.52 -1.56
C GLU A 94 -1.05 -2.65 -0.24
N LEU A 95 -2.37 -2.74 -0.32
CA LEU A 95 -3.25 -2.96 0.82
C LEU A 95 -3.45 -4.44 1.14
N GLY A 96 -3.35 -5.30 0.12
CA GLY A 96 -3.55 -6.73 0.26
C GLY A 96 -3.69 -7.45 -1.07
N GLU A 97 -3.77 -8.78 -1.00
CA GLU A 97 -4.09 -9.64 -2.12
C GLU A 97 -5.16 -10.66 -1.75
N PHE A 98 -5.91 -11.12 -2.74
CA PHE A 98 -6.94 -12.13 -2.57
C PHE A 98 -7.17 -12.93 -3.83
N HIS A 99 -7.74 -14.11 -3.65
CA HIS A 99 -8.15 -14.96 -4.73
C HIS A 99 -9.67 -14.97 -4.82
N THR A 100 -10.20 -14.72 -6.02
CA THR A 100 -11.64 -14.87 -6.28
C THR A 100 -11.95 -16.35 -6.49
N GLU A 101 -12.86 -16.91 -5.71
CA GLU A 101 -13.38 -18.26 -5.94
C GLU A 101 -14.66 -18.19 -6.80
N GLU A 102 -15.23 -19.34 -7.17
CA GLU A 102 -16.53 -19.38 -7.85
C GLU A 102 -17.64 -18.95 -6.87
N GLY A 103 -18.37 -17.89 -7.22
CA GLY A 103 -19.50 -17.38 -6.43
C GLY A 103 -19.46 -15.87 -6.23
N ASP A 104 -20.51 -15.35 -5.59
CA ASP A 104 -20.57 -13.96 -5.17
C ASP A 104 -19.93 -13.82 -3.79
N GLY A 105 -18.90 -12.98 -3.68
CA GLY A 105 -18.20 -12.70 -2.44
C GLY A 105 -18.09 -11.19 -2.21
N GLU A 106 -18.23 -10.78 -0.96
CA GLU A 106 -17.92 -9.41 -0.55
C GLU A 106 -16.44 -9.28 -0.21
N ILE A 107 -15.83 -8.21 -0.69
CA ILE A 107 -14.45 -7.82 -0.37
C ILE A 107 -14.54 -6.55 0.47
N SER A 108 -13.96 -6.58 1.66
CA SER A 108 -13.80 -5.37 2.48
C SER A 108 -12.34 -4.98 2.55
N ILE A 109 -12.08 -3.70 2.31
CA ILE A 109 -10.75 -3.10 2.36
C ILE A 109 -10.85 -1.90 3.28
N SER A 110 -10.03 -1.87 4.32
CA SER A 110 -9.99 -0.75 5.24
C SER A 110 -8.55 -0.27 5.45
N LEU A 111 -8.41 1.03 5.67
CA LEU A 111 -7.15 1.63 6.08
C LEU A 111 -7.44 2.46 7.33
N ILE A 112 -7.10 1.89 8.48
CA ILE A 112 -7.32 2.51 9.77
C ILE A 112 -6.07 3.29 10.13
N GLN A 113 -6.27 4.52 10.58
CA GLN A 113 -5.17 5.36 11.03
C GLN A 113 -5.30 5.60 12.54
N PRO A 114 -4.17 5.78 13.24
CA PRO A 114 -4.18 6.07 14.67
C PRO A 114 -4.82 7.44 14.98
N ALA A 115 -5.25 7.62 16.23
CA ALA A 115 -6.02 8.77 16.68
C ALA A 115 -5.18 10.03 16.94
N HIS A 116 -4.60 10.61 15.89
CA HIS A 116 -3.92 11.91 15.93
C HIS A 116 -4.27 12.78 14.72
N GLY A 117 -4.00 14.08 14.82
CA GLY A 117 -4.24 15.03 13.73
C GLY A 117 -3.38 14.68 12.51
N LYS A 118 -4.02 14.65 11.33
CA LYS A 118 -3.41 14.29 10.06
C LYS A 118 -3.95 15.18 8.95
N SER A 119 -3.13 15.45 7.96
CA SER A 119 -3.54 16.27 6.82
C SER A 119 -2.73 15.93 5.58
N GLY A 120 -3.25 16.36 4.43
CA GLY A 120 -2.53 16.35 3.15
C GLY A 120 -2.58 15.03 2.39
N LEU A 121 -3.35 14.03 2.81
CA LEU A 121 -3.56 12.82 2.03
C LEU A 121 -4.62 13.06 0.94
N ILE A 122 -4.23 12.93 -0.33
CA ILE A 122 -5.12 13.03 -1.49
C ILE A 122 -5.24 11.64 -2.10
N VAL A 123 -6.43 11.03 -2.03
CA VAL A 123 -6.67 9.68 -2.52
C VAL A 123 -7.35 9.73 -3.88
N TRP A 124 -6.76 9.05 -4.87
CA TRP A 124 -7.40 8.84 -6.17
C TRP A 124 -8.44 7.72 -6.08
N GLY A 125 -8.04 6.58 -5.51
CA GLY A 125 -8.91 5.43 -5.35
C GLY A 125 -8.16 4.15 -5.00
N ILE A 126 -8.90 3.05 -5.00
CA ILE A 126 -8.38 1.69 -4.87
C ILE A 126 -8.40 1.04 -6.24
N GLU A 127 -7.26 0.50 -6.67
CA GLU A 127 -7.11 -0.24 -7.92
C GLU A 127 -6.95 -1.73 -7.63
N LEU A 128 -7.80 -2.55 -8.24
CA LEU A 128 -7.70 -4.01 -8.21
C LEU A 128 -7.04 -4.48 -9.49
N ARG A 129 -5.88 -5.14 -9.38
CA ARG A 129 -5.12 -5.64 -10.53
C ARG A 129 -5.01 -7.16 -10.46
N SER A 130 -5.35 -7.86 -11.53
CA SER A 130 -5.14 -9.30 -11.58
C SER A 130 -3.64 -9.60 -11.72
N LYS A 131 -3.14 -10.50 -10.89
CA LYS A 131 -1.87 -11.19 -11.16
C LYS A 131 -2.16 -12.16 -12.31
N GLN A 132 -1.70 -11.83 -13.52
CA GLN A 132 -1.77 -12.81 -14.60
C GLN A 132 -1.02 -14.07 -14.15
N GLN A 133 -1.75 -15.19 -14.04
CA GLN A 133 -1.09 -16.49 -14.06
C GLN A 133 -0.42 -16.60 -15.43
N MET A 134 0.92 -16.64 -15.45
CA MET A 134 1.60 -17.16 -16.63
C MET A 134 1.06 -18.59 -16.84
N PRO A 135 0.51 -18.94 -18.01
CA PRO A 135 0.07 -20.30 -18.25
C PRO A 135 1.27 -21.24 -18.08
N ALA A 136 1.12 -22.25 -17.24
CA ALA A 136 2.07 -23.32 -17.11
C ALA A 136 2.14 -24.08 -18.43
N GLY A 137 3.11 -23.75 -19.29
CA GLY A 137 3.44 -24.55 -20.47
C GLY A 137 3.52 -23.77 -21.78
N GLN A 138 4.59 -22.99 -21.95
CA GLN A 138 5.31 -22.95 -23.23
C GLN A 138 6.81 -23.01 -22.92
N LYS A 139 7.36 -24.24 -23.02
CA LYS A 139 8.77 -24.53 -23.26
C LYS A 139 8.86 -25.11 -24.65
#